data_AF-A0A6N4QE53-F1
#
_entry.id   AF-A0A6N4QE53-F1
#
_cell.length_a   1.000
_cell.length_b   1.000
_cell.length_c   1.000
_cell.angle_alpha   90.00
_cell.angle_beta   90.00
_cell.angle_gamma   90.00
#
_symmetry.space_group_name_H-M   'P 1'
#
loop_
_entity.id
_entity.type
_entity.pdbx_description
1 polymer ?
#
loop_
_entity_poly.entity_id
_entity_poly.type
_entity_poly.pdbx_seq_one_letter_code
_entity_poly.pdbx_strand_id
1 'polypeptide(L)'
;MSKPNDLLKYFPDTEYGGPDVFALYLMEKASKMNFFNLIDDILYNHAVDPTILDKLNDKELFIVFRQYTNTNLELLYDKFLPELKSHFVPDTNLEEVPFLTMFYNEVFSTKANEYLKKRILARYKITDIEPEKLSEAQIKEITGIDIGDIKYIPVSLQPKSDFERAAFVYWLYNIPPLKNFHDFFLNYHSHTDEKFKIIHRVFNGEHNLQLPKFYEPPILHFSGFFIPIQYSRKIDLESIKQKYSATHKDAIARIEKQILLNKGRKSKTGMICSHCGGVHDYITIPEDIVILRALLAEDALARQYSFDNYEDITDSIKKETFQKFEEKFENLNSVEYPGAIILVEGESEEAALPLLSIRLGHDLSFHNIRIENSKSKQKLLQEFHKHKIYSHTIPIIILLDNDAKKEAEEINRIIKDKKNKYRLFLIPNGTFEDLYPLSDSIKLINELYEGEKIKEEDWDSKKDFLTNVDKLLWQKKKAKFDKVKFAKLLSVKIELDNIPKLITELINTAILLKEKNTPIKF
;
A
#
# COMPACT_ATOMS: atom_id res chain seq x y z
N MET A 1 23.67 -13.55 30.56
CA MET A 1 23.59 -13.22 29.13
C MET A 1 23.88 -11.73 28.98
N SER A 2 24.72 -11.35 28.02
CA SER A 2 25.06 -9.96 27.72
C SER A 2 23.78 -9.15 27.50
N LYS A 3 23.76 -7.86 27.91
CA LYS A 3 22.56 -7.03 27.75
C LYS A 3 22.22 -6.97 26.25
N PRO A 4 20.93 -6.89 25.84
CA PRO A 4 20.55 -6.78 24.43
C PRO A 4 21.32 -5.69 23.66
N ASN A 5 21.69 -4.60 24.34
CA ASN A 5 22.50 -3.51 23.79
C ASN A 5 23.91 -3.95 23.33
N ASP A 6 24.48 -5.02 23.90
CA ASP A 6 25.80 -5.54 23.52
C ASP A 6 25.76 -6.37 22.22
N LEU A 7 24.57 -6.63 21.65
CA LEU A 7 24.38 -7.45 20.46
C LEU A 7 24.42 -6.64 19.14
N LEU A 8 24.24 -5.32 19.20
CA LEU A 8 24.30 -4.45 18.02
C LEU A 8 25.68 -4.47 17.33
N LYS A 9 26.74 -4.80 18.08
CA LYS A 9 28.11 -4.97 17.54
C LYS A 9 28.26 -6.10 16.51
N TYR A 10 27.26 -6.98 16.39
CA TYR A 10 27.24 -8.08 15.43
C TYR A 10 26.46 -7.75 14.16
N PHE A 11 26.08 -6.48 13.96
CA PHE A 11 25.53 -5.96 12.72
C PHE A 11 26.55 -4.93 12.18
N PRO A 12 26.99 -5.01 10.90
CA PRO A 12 28.01 -4.10 10.39
C PRO A 12 27.47 -2.67 10.33
N ASP A 13 28.36 -1.68 10.50
CA ASP A 13 28.08 -0.32 10.02
C ASP A 13 27.71 -0.45 8.54
N THR A 14 26.55 0.09 8.17
CA THR A 14 25.79 -0.25 6.96
C THR A 14 26.53 0.09 5.65
N GLU A 15 27.52 -0.71 5.26
CA GLU A 15 28.24 -0.60 3.98
C GLU A 15 27.56 -1.38 2.83
N TYR A 16 26.54 -2.20 3.11
CA TYR A 16 25.78 -2.92 2.09
C TYR A 16 24.30 -2.49 2.07
N GLY A 17 24.05 -1.42 1.32
CA GLY A 17 22.71 -0.85 1.09
C GLY A 17 22.32 0.10 2.22
N GLY A 18 22.55 1.40 2.03
CA GLY A 18 22.35 2.41 3.07
C GLY A 18 20.92 2.49 3.63
N PRO A 19 20.68 3.39 4.61
CA PRO A 19 19.40 3.55 5.33
C PRO A 19 18.17 3.56 4.42
N ASP A 20 18.31 4.10 3.20
CA ASP A 20 17.29 4.20 2.16
C ASP A 20 16.76 2.82 1.71
N VAL A 21 17.64 1.83 1.58
CA VAL A 21 17.26 0.48 1.11
C VAL A 21 16.46 -0.24 2.19
N PHE A 22 16.88 -0.10 3.44
CA PHE A 22 16.17 -0.65 4.59
C PHE A 22 14.80 0.03 4.79
N ALA A 23 14.75 1.36 4.68
CA ALA A 23 13.50 2.11 4.72
C ALA A 23 12.54 1.68 3.61
N LEU A 24 13.02 1.60 2.37
CA LEU A 24 12.22 1.16 1.22
C LEU A 24 11.73 -0.28 1.39
N TYR A 25 12.58 -1.18 1.91
CA TYR A 25 12.20 -2.56 2.20
C TYR A 25 11.12 -2.63 3.28
N LEU A 26 11.26 -1.88 4.39
CA LEU A 26 10.25 -1.82 5.43
C LEU A 26 8.93 -1.21 4.92
N MET A 27 9.00 -0.15 4.12
CA MET A 27 7.83 0.44 3.47
C MET A 27 7.17 -0.53 2.48
N GLU A 28 7.96 -1.30 1.73
CA GLU A 28 7.47 -2.35 0.84
C GLU A 28 6.76 -3.46 1.64
N LYS A 29 7.39 -3.98 2.71
CA LYS A 29 6.79 -4.99 3.58
C LYS A 29 5.54 -4.49 4.30
N ALA A 30 5.53 -3.22 4.71
CA ALA A 30 4.38 -2.58 5.30
C ALA A 30 3.24 -2.43 4.29
N SER A 31 3.51 -1.92 3.10
CA SER A 31 2.51 -1.78 2.03
C SER A 31 1.92 -3.13 1.58
N LYS A 32 2.71 -4.21 1.66
CA LYS A 32 2.28 -5.59 1.39
C LYS A 32 1.74 -6.33 2.63
N MET A 33 1.73 -5.67 3.81
CA MET A 33 1.31 -6.21 5.11
C MET A 33 1.91 -7.59 5.45
N ASN A 34 3.16 -7.82 5.06
CA ASN A 34 3.83 -9.11 5.28
C ASN A 34 4.89 -9.01 6.39
N PHE A 35 4.42 -8.99 7.64
CA PHE A 35 5.27 -8.81 8.82
C PHE A 35 5.70 -10.12 9.50
N PHE A 36 5.09 -11.27 9.19
CA PHE A 36 5.33 -12.51 9.94
C PHE A 36 6.75 -13.05 9.90
N ASN A 37 7.44 -12.80 8.80
CA ASN A 37 8.85 -13.16 8.64
C ASN A 37 9.77 -11.96 8.84
N LEU A 38 9.26 -10.79 9.24
CA LEU A 38 10.04 -9.57 9.12
C LEU A 38 11.23 -9.56 10.08
N ILE A 39 11.03 -10.00 11.34
CA ILE A 39 12.12 -10.14 12.30
C ILE A 39 13.17 -11.12 11.76
N ASP A 40 12.73 -12.29 11.28
CA ASP A 40 13.66 -13.33 10.80
C ASP A 40 14.38 -12.89 9.51
N ASP A 41 13.64 -12.36 8.52
CA ASP A 41 14.18 -11.81 7.27
C ASP A 41 15.19 -10.70 7.54
N ILE A 42 14.91 -9.77 8.47
CA ILE A 42 15.81 -8.66 8.74
C ILE A 42 17.00 -9.11 9.57
N LEU A 43 16.76 -9.77 10.71
CA LEU A 43 17.86 -10.09 11.61
C LEU A 43 18.79 -11.15 11.02
N TYR A 44 18.28 -12.23 10.42
CA TYR A 44 19.14 -13.30 9.90
C TYR A 44 19.90 -12.91 8.62
N ASN A 45 19.35 -12.02 7.80
CA ASN A 45 20.05 -11.56 6.60
C ASN A 45 21.10 -10.47 6.89
N HIS A 46 20.97 -9.75 8.01
CA HIS A 46 21.86 -8.62 8.35
C HIS A 46 22.81 -8.91 9.53
N ALA A 47 22.62 -10.01 10.26
CA ALA A 47 23.54 -10.42 11.32
C ALA A 47 24.84 -10.99 10.73
N VAL A 48 25.98 -10.56 11.28
CA VAL A 48 27.32 -11.10 10.95
C VAL A 48 27.42 -12.59 11.35
N ASP A 49 26.78 -12.98 12.44
CA ASP A 49 26.65 -14.38 12.88
C ASP A 49 25.19 -14.68 13.26
N PRO A 50 24.40 -15.26 12.33
CA PRO A 50 22.99 -15.59 12.58
C PRO A 50 22.79 -16.62 13.70
N THR A 51 23.80 -17.44 14.02
CA THR A 51 23.67 -18.49 15.06
C THR A 51 23.53 -17.93 16.47
N ILE A 52 23.83 -16.63 16.67
CA ILE A 52 23.57 -15.92 17.92
C ILE A 52 22.07 -15.68 18.11
N LEU A 53 21.34 -15.41 17.02
CA LEU A 53 19.89 -15.18 17.04
C LEU A 53 19.13 -16.45 17.45
N ASP A 54 19.65 -17.62 17.08
CA ASP A 54 19.13 -18.92 17.51
C ASP A 54 19.17 -19.12 19.04
N LYS A 55 19.87 -18.27 19.80
CA LYS A 55 19.94 -18.37 21.27
C LYS A 55 18.97 -17.43 21.99
N LEU A 56 18.32 -16.52 21.27
CA LEU A 56 17.40 -15.53 21.81
C LEU A 56 15.96 -16.04 21.80
N ASN A 57 15.17 -15.71 22.82
CA ASN A 57 13.72 -15.93 22.77
C ASN A 57 13.02 -14.86 21.90
N ASP A 58 11.72 -15.02 21.62
CA ASP A 58 11.02 -14.13 20.69
C ASP A 58 10.96 -12.68 21.20
N LYS A 59 10.87 -12.46 22.53
CA LYS A 59 10.93 -11.13 23.13
C LYS A 59 12.32 -10.49 23.02
N GLU A 60 13.38 -11.27 23.16
CA GLU A 60 14.74 -10.78 22.98
C GLU A 60 15.03 -10.43 21.51
N LEU A 61 14.56 -11.26 20.58
CA LEU A 61 14.62 -10.97 19.14
C LEU A 61 13.88 -9.68 18.79
N PHE A 62 12.69 -9.46 19.37
CA PHE A 62 11.97 -8.21 19.23
C PHE A 62 12.79 -6.99 19.68
N ILE A 63 13.42 -7.07 20.85
CA ILE A 63 14.25 -5.97 21.37
C ILE A 63 15.40 -5.65 20.40
N VAL A 64 16.09 -6.68 19.89
CA VAL A 64 17.16 -6.49 18.89
C VAL A 64 16.61 -5.90 17.60
N PHE A 65 15.48 -6.41 17.10
CA PHE A 65 14.80 -5.92 15.91
C PHE A 65 14.39 -4.45 16.00
N ARG A 66 13.78 -4.04 17.12
CA ARG A 66 13.38 -2.63 17.35
C ARG A 66 14.59 -1.73 17.45
N GLN A 67 15.64 -2.15 18.16
CA GLN A 67 16.89 -1.38 18.26
C GLN A 67 17.52 -1.18 16.89
N TYR A 68 17.67 -2.26 16.12
CA TYR A 68 18.18 -2.19 14.75
C TYR A 68 17.35 -1.25 13.88
N THR A 69 16.02 -1.32 13.99
CA THR A 69 15.12 -0.45 13.21
C THR A 69 15.21 1.01 13.62
N ASN A 70 15.27 1.30 14.92
CA ASN A 70 15.44 2.66 15.45
C ASN A 70 16.79 3.25 15.04
N THR A 71 17.88 2.48 15.09
CA THR A 71 19.20 2.94 14.60
C THR A 71 19.15 3.29 13.11
N ASN A 72 18.47 2.50 12.28
CA ASN A 72 18.29 2.83 10.87
C ASN A 72 17.44 4.10 10.66
N LEU A 73 16.38 4.30 11.47
CA LEU A 73 15.60 5.54 11.45
C LEU A 73 16.45 6.75 11.84
N GLU A 74 17.31 6.64 12.85
CA GLU A 74 18.25 7.70 13.22
C GLU A 74 19.18 8.07 12.05
N LEU A 75 19.70 7.07 11.33
CA LEU A 75 20.53 7.30 10.15
C LEU A 75 19.75 7.97 9.01
N LEU A 76 18.45 7.67 8.84
CA LEU A 76 17.59 8.37 7.88
C LEU A 76 17.41 9.84 8.26
N TYR A 77 17.20 10.14 9.53
CA TYR A 77 17.16 11.52 10.02
C TYR A 77 18.50 12.22 9.79
N ASP A 78 19.63 11.58 10.12
CA ASP A 78 20.97 12.14 9.89
C ASP A 78 21.21 12.48 8.41
N LYS A 79 20.75 11.61 7.51
CA LYS A 79 20.99 11.76 6.08
C LYS A 79 20.04 12.74 5.40
N PHE A 80 18.75 12.68 5.71
CA PHE A 80 17.71 13.40 4.96
C PHE A 80 17.12 14.59 5.71
N LEU A 81 17.15 14.58 7.04
CA LEU A 81 16.53 15.59 7.91
C LEU A 81 17.43 15.93 9.12
N PRO A 82 18.73 16.27 8.93
CA PRO A 82 19.66 16.42 10.04
C PRO A 82 19.21 17.52 11.02
N GLU A 83 18.63 18.61 10.52
CA GLU A 83 18.01 19.68 11.30
C GLU A 83 16.84 19.23 12.21
N LEU A 84 16.19 18.10 11.91
CA LEU A 84 15.06 17.59 12.69
C LEU A 84 15.44 16.41 13.59
N LYS A 85 16.71 15.98 13.62
CA LYS A 85 17.15 14.82 14.43
C LYS A 85 16.76 14.93 15.91
N SER A 86 16.82 16.14 16.48
CA SER A 86 16.45 16.37 17.89
C SER A 86 14.99 16.08 18.21
N HIS A 87 14.12 15.97 17.20
CA HIS A 87 12.71 15.65 17.34
C HIS A 87 12.42 14.15 17.22
N PHE A 88 13.40 13.34 16.79
CA PHE A 88 13.25 11.90 16.75
C PHE A 88 13.30 11.33 18.17
N VAL A 89 12.25 10.60 18.54
CA VAL A 89 12.18 9.85 19.79
C VAL A 89 12.01 8.38 19.44
N PRO A 90 13.00 7.52 19.74
CA PRO A 90 12.90 6.08 19.47
C PRO A 90 11.68 5.48 20.18
N ASP A 91 10.86 4.71 19.45
CA ASP A 91 9.80 3.94 20.08
C ASP A 91 10.39 2.67 20.69
N THR A 92 10.23 2.54 22.01
CA THR A 92 10.69 1.38 22.78
C THR A 92 9.56 0.44 23.18
N ASN A 93 8.30 0.82 22.90
CA ASN A 93 7.13 0.08 23.33
C ASN A 93 6.57 -0.77 22.19
N LEU A 94 5.60 -1.62 22.52
CA LEU A 94 4.76 -2.28 21.53
C LEU A 94 3.90 -1.24 20.82
N GLU A 95 3.85 -1.34 19.50
CA GLU A 95 3.01 -0.45 18.71
C GLU A 95 1.59 -0.99 18.68
N GLU A 96 0.75 -0.39 19.51
CA GLU A 96 -0.64 -0.79 19.68
C GLU A 96 -1.55 0.34 19.20
N VAL A 97 -2.08 0.18 17.98
CA VAL A 97 -3.13 1.07 17.47
C VAL A 97 -4.39 0.27 17.10
N PRO A 98 -5.60 0.84 17.28
CA PRO A 98 -6.85 0.18 16.92
C PRO A 98 -6.88 -0.37 15.50
N PHE A 99 -6.25 0.35 14.55
CA PHE A 99 -6.06 -0.12 13.19
C PHE A 99 -5.37 -1.48 13.16
N LEU A 100 -4.21 -1.60 13.82
CA LEU A 100 -3.46 -2.86 13.90
C LEU A 100 -4.30 -3.99 14.51
N THR A 101 -5.06 -3.70 15.57
CA THR A 101 -6.01 -4.68 16.15
C THR A 101 -7.08 -5.14 15.15
N MET A 102 -7.63 -4.23 14.34
CA MET A 102 -8.56 -4.58 13.24
C MET A 102 -7.91 -5.50 12.21
N PHE A 103 -6.69 -5.17 11.77
CA PHE A 103 -5.96 -5.99 10.80
C PHE A 103 -5.68 -7.39 11.32
N TYR A 104 -5.28 -7.51 12.58
CA TYR A 104 -5.11 -8.81 13.20
C TYR A 104 -6.40 -9.64 13.16
N ASN A 105 -7.50 -9.05 13.64
CA ASN A 105 -8.77 -9.75 13.79
C ASN A 105 -9.37 -10.19 12.44
N GLU A 106 -9.24 -9.37 11.41
CA GLU A 106 -9.89 -9.62 10.11
C GLU A 106 -9.04 -10.41 9.12
N VAL A 107 -7.72 -10.24 9.14
CA VAL A 107 -6.87 -10.70 8.04
C VAL A 107 -5.80 -11.70 8.48
N PHE A 108 -5.35 -11.61 9.74
CA PHE A 108 -4.06 -12.17 10.13
C PHE A 108 -4.08 -13.15 11.29
N SER A 109 -5.17 -13.26 12.03
CA SER A 109 -5.30 -14.14 13.20
C SER A 109 -4.86 -15.59 12.92
N THR A 110 -5.38 -16.22 11.87
CA THR A 110 -5.01 -17.61 11.50
C THR A 110 -3.53 -17.74 11.15
N LYS A 111 -2.99 -16.80 10.34
CA LYS A 111 -1.58 -16.84 9.93
C LYS A 111 -0.65 -16.58 11.11
N ALA A 112 -1.01 -15.68 12.01
CA ALA A 112 -0.26 -15.40 13.23
C ALA A 112 -0.18 -16.64 14.12
N ASN A 113 -1.32 -17.32 14.30
CA ASN A 113 -1.39 -18.58 15.04
C ASN A 113 -0.48 -19.66 14.41
N GLU A 114 -0.57 -19.85 13.09
CA GLU A 114 0.28 -20.82 12.38
C GLU A 114 1.77 -20.50 12.50
N TYR A 115 2.14 -19.22 12.41
CA TYR A 115 3.54 -18.80 12.52
C TYR A 115 4.08 -19.01 13.93
N LEU A 116 3.37 -18.54 14.94
CA LEU A 116 3.77 -18.76 16.33
C LEU A 116 3.85 -20.26 16.64
N LYS A 117 2.90 -21.06 16.14
CA LYS A 117 2.92 -22.53 16.25
C LYS A 117 4.20 -23.11 15.66
N LYS A 118 4.55 -22.74 14.42
CA LYS A 118 5.79 -23.21 13.77
C LYS A 118 7.03 -22.82 14.55
N ARG A 119 7.10 -21.58 15.06
CA ARG A 119 8.22 -21.08 15.87
C ARG A 119 8.40 -21.89 17.15
N ILE A 120 7.32 -22.12 17.90
CA ILE A 120 7.32 -22.93 19.12
C ILE A 120 7.81 -24.36 18.83
N LEU A 121 7.27 -25.00 17.79
CA LEU A 121 7.64 -26.37 17.42
C LEU A 121 9.11 -26.48 16.98
N ALA A 122 9.56 -25.55 16.13
CA ALA A 122 10.94 -25.53 15.60
C ALA A 122 11.97 -25.33 16.71
N ARG A 123 11.71 -24.40 17.64
CA ARG A 123 12.67 -24.01 18.68
C ARG A 123 12.92 -25.11 19.71
N TYR A 124 11.92 -25.93 19.98
CA TYR A 124 12.02 -26.95 21.03
C TYR A 124 12.12 -28.38 20.50
N LYS A 125 12.15 -28.60 19.18
CA LYS A 125 12.16 -29.93 18.55
C LYS A 125 11.03 -30.84 19.10
N ILE A 126 9.93 -30.22 19.47
CA ILE A 126 8.78 -30.91 20.07
C ILE A 126 7.93 -31.42 18.92
N THR A 127 7.71 -32.73 18.86
CA THR A 127 6.86 -33.35 17.83
C THR A 127 5.43 -33.56 18.30
N ASP A 128 5.18 -33.57 19.62
CA ASP A 128 3.98 -34.20 20.20
C ASP A 128 3.11 -33.27 21.08
N ILE A 129 3.42 -31.98 21.18
CA ILE A 129 2.59 -31.03 21.94
C ILE A 129 1.66 -30.29 20.98
N GLU A 130 0.39 -30.21 21.34
CA GLU A 130 -0.60 -29.30 20.74
C GLU A 130 -0.44 -27.90 21.36
N PRO A 131 0.15 -26.90 20.66
CA PRO A 131 0.46 -25.61 21.26
C PRO A 131 -0.78 -24.83 21.72
N GLU A 132 -1.95 -25.15 21.15
CA GLU A 132 -3.25 -24.60 21.53
C GLU A 132 -3.69 -24.96 22.96
N LYS A 133 -3.06 -25.99 23.57
CA LYS A 133 -3.33 -26.43 24.94
C LYS A 133 -2.35 -25.87 25.97
N LEU A 134 -1.37 -25.05 25.55
CA LEU A 134 -0.39 -24.47 26.46
C LEU A 134 -1.03 -23.38 27.34
N SER A 135 -0.67 -23.40 28.62
CA SER A 135 -1.00 -22.30 29.55
C SER A 135 -0.14 -21.06 29.29
N GLU A 136 -0.62 -19.88 29.71
CA GLU A 136 0.15 -18.63 29.67
C GLU A 136 1.57 -18.77 30.24
N ALA A 137 1.74 -19.43 31.39
CA ALA A 137 3.06 -19.62 32.01
C ALA A 137 4.02 -20.42 31.12
N GLN A 138 3.51 -21.47 30.47
CA GLN A 138 4.30 -22.29 29.54
C GLN A 138 4.63 -21.51 28.27
N ILE A 139 3.68 -20.76 27.72
CA ILE A 139 3.93 -19.92 26.55
C ILE A 139 5.02 -18.90 26.86
N LYS A 140 4.94 -18.23 28.01
CA LYS A 140 5.94 -17.25 28.46
C LYS A 140 7.31 -17.87 28.68
N GLU A 141 7.38 -19.07 29.27
CA GLU A 141 8.64 -19.80 29.44
C GLU A 141 9.29 -20.17 28.10
N ILE A 142 8.48 -20.57 27.12
CA ILE A 142 8.92 -21.01 25.79
C ILE A 142 9.35 -19.83 24.90
N THR A 143 8.54 -18.78 24.88
CA THR A 143 8.66 -17.70 23.88
C THR A 143 9.24 -16.42 24.47
N GLY A 144 9.19 -16.25 25.79
CA GLY A 144 9.45 -14.98 26.47
C GLY A 144 8.31 -13.95 26.30
N ILE A 145 7.24 -14.29 25.57
CA ILE A 145 6.09 -13.40 25.35
C ILE A 145 5.31 -13.25 26.65
N ASP A 146 5.08 -12.00 27.03
CA ASP A 146 4.21 -11.68 28.17
C ASP A 146 2.82 -11.30 27.66
N ILE A 147 1.83 -12.17 27.89
CA ILE A 147 0.44 -11.87 27.48
C ILE A 147 -0.05 -10.58 28.16
N GLY A 148 0.47 -10.24 29.34
CA GLY A 148 0.15 -9.00 30.05
C GLY A 148 0.52 -7.72 29.32
N ASP A 149 1.36 -7.80 28.27
CA ASP A 149 1.67 -6.65 27.42
C ASP A 149 0.42 -6.14 26.65
N ILE A 150 -0.59 -6.99 26.42
CA ILE A 150 -1.86 -6.64 25.72
C ILE A 150 -2.80 -5.70 26.52
N LYS A 151 -2.42 -5.28 27.73
CA LYS A 151 -3.30 -4.61 28.70
C LYS A 151 -3.95 -3.30 28.23
N TYR A 152 -3.48 -2.70 27.14
CA TYR A 152 -4.09 -1.48 26.59
C TYR A 152 -5.27 -1.77 25.65
N ILE A 153 -5.49 -3.05 25.30
CA ILE A 153 -6.62 -3.49 24.48
C ILE A 153 -7.75 -3.98 25.40
N PRO A 154 -9.00 -3.51 25.22
CA PRO A 154 -10.16 -3.96 25.97
C PRO A 154 -10.31 -5.48 25.93
N VAL A 155 -10.64 -6.08 27.07
CA VAL A 155 -10.86 -7.54 27.21
C VAL A 155 -11.86 -8.07 26.18
N SER A 156 -12.85 -7.27 25.80
CA SER A 156 -13.85 -7.61 24.77
C SER A 156 -13.27 -7.78 23.36
N LEU A 157 -12.12 -7.16 23.08
CA LEU A 157 -11.43 -7.21 21.79
C LEU A 157 -10.26 -8.20 21.78
N GLN A 158 -9.89 -8.73 22.94
CA GLN A 158 -8.79 -9.69 23.05
C GLN A 158 -9.22 -11.07 22.53
N PRO A 159 -8.29 -11.83 21.91
CA PRO A 159 -8.54 -13.22 21.56
C PRO A 159 -8.90 -14.08 22.77
N LYS A 160 -9.59 -15.20 22.53
CA LYS A 160 -10.26 -15.97 23.59
C LYS A 160 -9.31 -16.91 24.33
N SER A 161 -8.37 -17.52 23.61
CA SER A 161 -7.39 -18.44 24.21
C SER A 161 -6.08 -17.74 24.56
N ASP A 162 -5.32 -18.31 25.50
CA ASP A 162 -3.97 -17.81 25.83
C ASP A 162 -3.03 -17.91 24.62
N PHE A 163 -3.18 -18.96 23.81
CA PHE A 163 -2.40 -19.14 22.59
C PHE A 163 -2.68 -18.04 21.55
N GLU A 164 -3.95 -17.74 21.27
CA GLU A 164 -4.30 -16.66 20.33
C GLU A 164 -3.87 -15.28 20.87
N ARG A 165 -3.92 -15.07 22.19
CA ARG A 165 -3.41 -13.84 22.81
C ARG A 165 -1.90 -13.73 22.66
N ALA A 166 -1.17 -14.83 22.85
CA ALA A 166 0.27 -14.86 22.59
C ALA A 166 0.60 -14.66 21.11
N ALA A 167 -0.20 -15.21 20.19
CA ALA A 167 -0.06 -14.99 18.75
C ALA A 167 -0.30 -13.53 18.37
N PHE A 168 -1.24 -12.87 19.05
CA PHE A 168 -1.48 -11.44 18.90
C PHE A 168 -0.28 -10.61 19.36
N VAL A 169 0.24 -10.87 20.56
CA VAL A 169 1.41 -10.14 21.08
C VAL A 169 2.66 -10.43 20.23
N TYR A 170 2.85 -11.68 19.78
CA TYR A 170 3.90 -12.04 18.83
C TYR A 170 3.79 -11.23 17.54
N TRP A 171 2.56 -11.10 17.00
CA TRP A 171 2.32 -10.29 15.82
C TRP A 171 2.73 -8.84 16.07
N LEU A 172 2.33 -8.24 17.20
CA LEU A 172 2.74 -6.87 17.56
C LEU A 172 4.26 -6.71 17.69
N TYR A 173 4.96 -7.71 18.23
CA TYR A 173 6.42 -7.73 18.25
C TYR A 173 7.01 -7.73 16.84
N ASN A 174 6.37 -8.35 15.86
CA ASN A 174 6.89 -8.43 14.49
C ASN A 174 6.64 -7.16 13.65
N ILE A 175 6.02 -6.12 14.22
CA ILE A 175 5.74 -4.87 13.52
C ILE A 175 6.91 -3.89 13.74
N PRO A 176 7.46 -3.26 12.69
CA PRO A 176 8.44 -2.17 12.85
C PRO A 176 7.75 -0.95 13.47
N PRO A 177 8.46 0.07 13.99
CA PRO A 177 7.83 1.26 14.59
C PRO A 177 7.20 2.13 13.50
N LEU A 178 6.04 1.71 12.96
CA LEU A 178 5.33 2.30 11.84
C LEU A 178 5.01 3.77 12.11
N LYS A 179 4.63 4.12 13.34
CA LYS A 179 4.44 5.52 13.74
C LYS A 179 5.72 6.35 13.57
N ASN A 180 6.89 5.83 13.92
CA ASN A 180 8.15 6.56 13.72
C ASN A 180 8.49 6.68 12.23
N PHE A 181 8.17 5.67 11.41
CA PHE A 181 8.28 5.76 9.95
C PHE A 181 7.32 6.79 9.35
N HIS A 182 6.08 6.84 9.85
CA HIS A 182 5.08 7.84 9.49
C HIS A 182 5.57 9.25 9.83
N ASP A 183 6.05 9.46 11.06
CA ASP A 183 6.59 10.75 11.51
C ASP A 183 7.79 11.18 10.64
N PHE A 184 8.71 10.26 10.34
CA PHE A 184 9.80 10.53 9.39
C PHE A 184 9.26 10.93 8.01
N PHE A 185 8.30 10.19 7.47
CA PHE A 185 7.74 10.44 6.14
C PHE A 185 7.04 11.80 6.04
N LEU A 186 6.24 12.17 7.05
CA LEU A 186 5.59 13.48 7.12
C LEU A 186 6.61 14.61 7.18
N ASN A 187 7.63 14.46 8.01
CA ASN A 187 8.71 15.45 8.13
C ASN A 187 9.49 15.58 6.82
N TYR A 188 9.81 14.45 6.19
CA TYR A 188 10.53 14.42 4.92
C TYR A 188 9.72 15.08 3.79
N HIS A 189 8.42 14.77 3.71
CA HIS A 189 7.53 15.36 2.73
C HIS A 189 7.41 16.87 2.93
N SER A 190 7.18 17.33 4.16
CA SER A 190 7.07 18.74 4.50
C SER A 190 8.36 19.50 4.16
N HIS A 191 9.52 18.94 4.52
CA HIS A 191 10.83 19.49 4.20
C HIS A 191 11.08 19.60 2.70
N THR A 192 10.71 18.54 1.96
CA THR A 192 10.85 18.50 0.50
C THR A 192 9.93 19.52 -0.17
N ASP A 193 8.68 19.65 0.30
CA ASP A 193 7.71 20.63 -0.17
C ASP A 193 8.20 22.07 0.05
N GLU A 194 8.77 22.38 1.21
CA GLU A 194 9.38 23.69 1.47
C GLU A 194 10.54 23.99 0.53
N LYS A 195 11.49 23.07 0.38
CA LYS A 195 12.61 23.21 -0.57
C LYS A 195 12.13 23.37 -2.00
N PHE A 196 11.12 22.60 -2.39
CA PHE A 196 10.53 22.68 -3.71
C PHE A 196 9.84 24.02 -3.95
N LYS A 197 9.07 24.54 -2.98
CA LYS A 197 8.45 25.87 -3.08
C LYS A 197 9.49 26.97 -3.27
N ILE A 198 10.67 26.84 -2.66
CA ILE A 198 11.79 27.78 -2.88
C ILE A 198 12.28 27.69 -4.32
N ILE A 199 12.54 26.48 -4.83
CA ILE A 199 12.97 26.25 -6.22
C ILE A 199 11.92 26.78 -7.20
N HIS A 200 10.65 26.41 -7.04
CA HIS A 200 9.55 26.83 -7.91
C HIS A 200 9.44 28.36 -7.98
N ARG A 201 9.63 29.07 -6.87
CA ARG A 201 9.66 30.56 -6.89
C ARG A 201 10.78 31.12 -7.74
N VAL A 202 11.95 30.46 -7.76
CA VAL A 202 13.12 30.88 -8.53
C VAL A 202 12.96 30.61 -10.03
N PHE A 203 12.28 29.52 -10.40
CA PHE A 203 12.10 29.09 -11.81
C PHE A 203 10.73 29.41 -12.42
N ASN A 204 9.95 30.29 -11.78
CA ASN A 204 8.62 30.74 -12.23
C ASN A 204 8.70 31.44 -13.60
N GLY A 205 8.62 30.67 -14.69
CA GLY A 205 8.56 31.19 -16.05
C GLY A 205 8.53 30.12 -17.14
N GLU A 206 9.26 29.01 -16.97
CA GLU A 206 9.49 28.07 -18.09
C GLU A 206 8.98 26.65 -17.86
N HIS A 207 8.82 26.20 -16.61
CA HIS A 207 8.42 24.83 -16.30
C HIS A 207 7.43 24.76 -15.13
N ASN A 208 6.26 24.16 -15.38
CA ASN A 208 5.36 23.69 -14.31
C ASN A 208 6.07 22.52 -13.62
N LEU A 209 6.90 22.83 -12.63
CA LEU A 209 7.47 21.80 -11.77
C LEU A 209 6.33 21.30 -10.87
N GLN A 210 6.14 19.99 -10.82
CA GLN A 210 5.32 19.36 -9.78
C GLN A 210 6.20 18.67 -8.75
N LEU A 211 5.81 18.76 -7.48
CA LEU A 211 6.39 17.91 -6.45
C LEU A 211 6.12 16.45 -6.81
N PRO A 212 7.12 15.57 -6.70
CA PRO A 212 6.88 14.14 -6.71
C PRO A 212 5.78 13.82 -5.70
N LYS A 213 4.71 13.14 -6.15
CA LYS A 213 3.68 12.66 -5.25
C LYS A 213 4.27 11.57 -4.38
N PHE A 214 4.48 11.88 -3.11
CA PHE A 214 4.84 10.89 -2.10
C PHE A 214 3.55 10.22 -1.63
N TYR A 215 3.28 9.03 -2.16
CA TYR A 215 2.15 8.24 -1.70
C TYR A 215 2.52 7.59 -0.37
N GLU A 216 1.84 7.99 0.70
CA GLU A 216 1.93 7.31 1.97
C GLU A 216 1.12 6.00 1.91
N PRO A 217 1.74 4.83 2.17
CA PRO A 217 1.02 3.59 2.35
C PRO A 217 -0.09 3.73 3.40
N PRO A 218 -1.33 3.25 3.16
CA PRO A 218 -2.43 3.38 4.12
C PRO A 218 -2.07 2.87 5.52
N ILE A 219 -1.27 1.80 5.61
CA ILE A 219 -0.81 1.27 6.89
C ILE A 219 0.04 2.26 7.70
N LEU A 220 0.91 3.05 7.04
CA LEU A 220 1.69 4.09 7.70
C LEU A 220 0.77 5.24 8.10
N HIS A 221 -0.12 5.66 7.20
CA HIS A 221 -1.11 6.68 7.48
C HIS A 221 -1.92 6.38 8.75
N PHE A 222 -2.47 5.18 8.84
CA PHE A 222 -3.32 4.78 9.96
C PHE A 222 -2.54 4.38 11.23
N SER A 223 -1.23 4.20 11.16
CA SER A 223 -0.37 4.10 12.36
C SER A 223 -0.21 5.46 13.06
N GLY A 224 -0.16 6.56 12.30
CA GLY A 224 -0.10 7.92 12.84
C GLY A 224 -1.47 8.54 13.14
N PHE A 225 -2.46 8.27 12.29
CA PHE A 225 -3.81 8.83 12.36
C PHE A 225 -4.86 7.73 12.55
N PHE A 226 -4.82 7.05 13.70
CA PHE A 226 -5.73 5.95 14.01
C PHE A 226 -7.17 6.38 14.38
N ILE A 227 -7.44 7.69 14.48
CA ILE A 227 -8.80 8.26 14.51
C ILE A 227 -9.00 9.05 13.20
N PRO A 228 -9.84 8.58 12.27
CA PRO A 228 -10.01 9.23 10.98
C PRO A 228 -10.71 10.58 11.14
N ILE A 229 -10.38 11.54 10.28
CA ILE A 229 -10.89 12.91 10.39
C ILE A 229 -12.42 12.98 10.31
N GLN A 230 -13.05 12.08 9.57
CA GLN A 230 -14.51 11.99 9.44
C GLN A 230 -15.19 11.61 10.76
N TYR A 231 -14.44 10.98 11.68
CA TYR A 231 -14.90 10.67 13.03
C TYR A 231 -14.95 11.89 13.93
N SER A 232 -14.31 13.02 13.58
CA SER A 232 -14.24 14.24 14.40
C SER A 232 -15.60 14.68 14.92
N ARG A 233 -16.64 14.58 14.09
CA ARG A 233 -18.01 15.01 14.40
C ARG A 233 -18.67 14.20 15.52
N LYS A 234 -18.18 12.99 15.79
CA LYS A 234 -18.62 12.12 16.89
C LYS A 234 -17.83 12.39 18.18
N ILE A 235 -16.73 13.13 18.11
CA ILE A 235 -15.88 13.42 19.26
C ILE A 235 -16.44 14.62 20.01
N ASP A 236 -16.79 14.38 21.26
CA ASP A 236 -17.31 15.40 22.16
C ASP A 236 -16.39 15.53 23.40
N LEU A 237 -16.02 16.77 23.72
CA LEU A 237 -15.10 17.07 24.82
C LEU A 237 -15.72 16.71 26.17
N GLU A 238 -17.01 16.97 26.38
CA GLU A 238 -17.66 16.68 27.66
C GLU A 238 -17.76 15.17 27.91
N SER A 239 -18.03 14.39 26.87
CA SER A 239 -18.00 12.92 26.91
C SER A 239 -16.61 12.38 27.25
N ILE A 240 -15.55 12.96 26.67
CA ILE A 240 -14.15 12.63 27.02
C ILE A 240 -13.88 12.96 28.50
N LYS A 241 -14.27 14.15 28.96
CA LYS A 241 -14.07 14.56 30.35
C LYS A 241 -14.78 13.63 31.31
N GLN A 242 -16.06 13.34 31.07
CA GLN A 242 -16.85 12.48 31.93
C GLN A 242 -16.21 11.09 32.10
N LYS A 243 -15.69 10.53 31.01
CA LYS A 243 -15.14 9.17 30.99
C LYS A 243 -13.70 9.07 31.50
N TYR A 244 -12.85 10.04 31.19
CA TYR A 244 -11.38 9.91 31.41
C TYR A 244 -10.80 10.87 32.45
N SER A 245 -11.57 11.78 33.06
CA SER A 245 -11.04 12.74 34.06
C SER A 245 -10.41 12.07 35.29
N ALA A 246 -10.86 10.87 35.63
CA ALA A 246 -10.31 10.12 36.77
C ALA A 246 -8.90 9.57 36.50
N THR A 247 -8.59 9.23 35.25
CA THR A 247 -7.34 8.54 34.87
C THR A 247 -6.38 9.42 34.07
N HIS A 248 -6.87 10.49 33.42
CA HIS A 248 -6.12 11.34 32.48
C HIS A 248 -6.31 12.84 32.73
N LYS A 249 -6.43 13.26 33.99
CA LYS A 249 -6.72 14.66 34.38
C LYS A 249 -5.80 15.69 33.71
N ASP A 250 -4.50 15.44 33.68
CA ASP A 250 -3.52 16.39 33.13
C ASP A 250 -3.59 16.49 31.61
N ALA A 251 -3.86 15.38 30.92
CA ALA A 251 -4.05 15.37 29.46
C ALA A 251 -5.30 16.16 29.08
N ILE A 252 -6.40 15.99 29.84
CA ILE A 252 -7.64 16.74 29.64
C ILE A 252 -7.41 18.25 29.81
N ALA A 253 -6.68 18.67 30.86
CA ALA A 253 -6.37 20.08 31.06
C ALA A 253 -5.54 20.68 29.90
N ARG A 254 -4.63 19.90 29.31
CA ARG A 254 -3.86 20.31 28.11
C ARG A 254 -4.74 20.41 26.86
N ILE A 255 -5.66 19.45 26.67
CA ILE A 255 -6.65 19.48 25.57
C ILE A 255 -7.51 20.74 25.67
N GLU A 256 -8.07 21.04 26.85
CA GLU A 256 -8.90 22.23 27.07
C GLU A 256 -8.12 23.52 26.74
N LYS A 257 -6.86 23.60 27.18
CA LYS A 257 -5.98 24.73 26.85
C LYS A 257 -5.75 24.87 25.34
N GLN A 258 -5.47 23.77 24.63
CA GLN A 258 -5.25 23.79 23.18
C GLN A 258 -6.51 24.21 22.42
N ILE A 259 -7.69 23.74 22.86
CA ILE A 259 -8.97 24.13 22.27
C ILE A 259 -9.19 25.63 22.48
N LEU A 260 -9.02 26.14 23.70
CA LEU A 260 -9.16 27.57 24.00
C LEU A 260 -8.23 28.45 23.14
N LEU A 261 -6.98 28.01 22.91
CA LEU A 261 -6.00 28.74 22.10
C LEU A 261 -6.33 28.76 20.60
N ASN A 262 -7.05 27.76 20.10
CA ASN A 262 -7.34 27.59 18.67
C ASN A 262 -8.82 27.83 18.30
N LYS A 263 -9.70 28.03 19.28
CA LYS A 263 -11.12 28.29 19.06
C LYS A 263 -11.30 29.58 18.25
N GLY A 264 -11.99 29.47 17.12
CA GLY A 264 -12.22 30.60 16.21
C GLY A 264 -10.98 31.05 15.41
N ARG A 265 -9.88 30.28 15.46
CA ARG A 265 -8.67 30.58 14.67
C ARG A 265 -9.00 30.55 13.17
N LYS A 266 -8.57 31.60 12.49
CA LYS A 266 -8.74 31.80 11.06
C LYS A 266 -7.45 31.43 10.33
N SER A 267 -7.53 30.51 9.37
CA SER A 267 -6.42 30.16 8.48
C SER A 267 -6.53 30.95 7.18
N LYS A 268 -5.44 31.56 6.72
CA LYS A 268 -5.43 32.39 5.52
C LYS A 268 -5.30 31.48 4.30
N THR A 269 -6.30 31.46 3.42
CA THR A 269 -6.32 30.51 2.29
C THR A 269 -6.23 31.19 0.94
N GLY A 270 -6.77 32.41 0.78
CA GLY A 270 -6.82 33.08 -0.52
C GLY A 270 -7.53 32.25 -1.60
N MET A 271 -8.42 31.33 -1.18
CA MET A 271 -9.07 30.37 -2.05
C MET A 271 -10.46 30.85 -2.46
N ILE A 272 -10.81 30.60 -3.73
CA ILE A 272 -12.19 30.73 -4.20
C ILE A 272 -12.99 29.54 -3.66
N CYS A 273 -14.01 29.81 -2.86
CA CYS A 273 -14.89 28.78 -2.33
C CYS A 273 -15.75 28.21 -3.46
N SER A 274 -15.62 26.91 -3.70
CA SER A 274 -16.38 26.19 -4.72
C SER A 274 -17.89 26.17 -4.47
N HIS A 275 -18.34 26.48 -3.26
CA HIS A 275 -19.77 26.52 -2.90
C HIS A 275 -20.42 27.89 -3.19
N CYS A 276 -19.73 29.00 -2.95
CA CYS A 276 -20.30 30.35 -3.10
C CYS A 276 -19.65 31.21 -4.21
N GLY A 277 -18.57 30.73 -4.82
CA GLY A 277 -17.83 31.47 -5.86
C GLY A 277 -17.01 32.67 -5.35
N GLY A 278 -17.04 32.96 -4.05
CA GLY A 278 -16.31 34.07 -3.44
C GLY A 278 -14.89 33.70 -3.03
N VAL A 279 -13.96 34.66 -3.07
CA VAL A 279 -12.63 34.52 -2.47
C VAL A 279 -12.77 34.66 -0.97
N HIS A 280 -12.41 33.61 -0.22
CA HIS A 280 -12.32 33.68 1.23
C HIS A 280 -10.87 33.91 1.62
N ASP A 281 -10.60 35.10 2.18
CA ASP A 281 -9.27 35.39 2.73
C ASP A 281 -8.95 34.52 3.94
N TYR A 282 -9.98 34.04 4.63
CA TYR A 282 -9.86 33.27 5.86
C TYR A 282 -10.91 32.16 5.97
N ILE A 283 -10.49 31.00 6.47
CA ILE A 283 -11.38 29.90 6.87
C ILE A 283 -11.29 29.72 8.39
N THR A 284 -12.44 29.69 9.07
CA THR A 284 -12.50 29.33 10.49
C THR A 284 -12.37 27.81 10.61
N ILE A 285 -11.41 27.35 11.41
CA ILE A 285 -11.24 25.91 11.64
C ILE A 285 -12.42 25.40 12.49
N PRO A 286 -13.14 24.34 12.05
CA PRO A 286 -14.24 23.75 12.82
C PRO A 286 -13.80 23.28 14.21
N GLU A 287 -14.66 23.43 15.21
CA GLU A 287 -14.36 23.11 16.62
C GLU A 287 -14.07 21.62 16.82
N ASP A 288 -14.79 20.74 16.13
CA ASP A 288 -14.58 19.28 16.14
C ASP A 288 -13.18 18.89 15.63
N ILE A 289 -12.66 19.59 14.62
CA ILE A 289 -11.29 19.40 14.12
C ILE A 289 -10.26 19.87 15.14
N VAL A 290 -10.53 20.96 15.87
CA VAL A 290 -9.66 21.42 16.95
C VAL A 290 -9.63 20.42 18.10
N ILE A 291 -10.79 19.87 18.48
CA ILE A 291 -10.90 18.83 19.52
C ILE A 291 -10.13 17.58 19.10
N LEU A 292 -10.36 17.05 17.89
CA LEU A 292 -9.65 15.89 17.37
C LEU A 292 -8.13 16.11 17.39
N ARG A 293 -7.65 17.26 16.90
CA ARG A 293 -6.22 17.58 16.90
C ARG A 293 -5.64 17.64 18.31
N ALA A 294 -6.37 18.24 19.25
CA ALA A 294 -5.93 18.31 20.64
C ALA A 294 -5.89 16.92 21.30
N LEU A 295 -6.88 16.07 21.03
CA LEU A 295 -6.91 14.68 21.49
C LEU A 295 -5.72 13.88 20.93
N LEU A 296 -5.48 13.94 19.62
CA LEU A 296 -4.37 13.22 18.97
C LEU A 296 -2.99 13.66 19.46
N ALA A 297 -2.86 14.87 20.01
CA ALA A 297 -1.63 15.33 20.66
C ALA A 297 -1.36 14.62 22.01
N GLU A 298 -2.38 14.02 22.62
CA GLU A 298 -2.30 13.25 23.85
C GLU A 298 -2.34 11.74 23.56
N ASP A 299 -1.24 11.23 23.01
CA ASP A 299 -1.09 9.88 22.43
C ASP A 299 -1.69 8.73 23.28
N ALA A 300 -1.43 8.72 24.60
CA ALA A 300 -1.96 7.69 25.51
C ALA A 300 -3.49 7.75 25.66
N LEU A 301 -4.05 8.95 25.81
CA LEU A 301 -5.50 9.15 25.92
C LEU A 301 -6.19 8.89 24.57
N ALA A 302 -5.58 9.32 23.46
CA ALA A 302 -6.09 9.06 22.13
C ALA A 302 -6.18 7.56 21.86
N ARG A 303 -5.14 6.77 22.19
CA ARG A 303 -5.17 5.31 22.06
C ARG A 303 -6.28 4.68 22.89
N GLN A 304 -6.38 5.03 24.16
CA GLN A 304 -7.44 4.50 25.03
C GLN A 304 -8.84 4.88 24.50
N TYR A 305 -9.04 6.14 24.11
CA TYR A 305 -10.29 6.60 23.50
C TYR A 305 -10.66 5.79 22.26
N SER A 306 -9.66 5.47 21.44
CA SER A 306 -9.91 4.77 20.19
C SER A 306 -10.27 3.30 20.39
N PHE A 307 -9.66 2.63 21.36
CA PHE A 307 -10.05 1.27 21.73
C PHE A 307 -11.45 1.21 22.34
N ASP A 308 -11.79 2.19 23.15
CA ASP A 308 -13.10 2.31 23.77
C ASP A 308 -14.23 2.57 22.75
N ASN A 309 -13.89 3.09 21.56
CA ASN A 309 -14.81 3.36 20.45
C ASN A 309 -14.45 2.55 19.19
N TYR A 310 -13.83 1.38 19.40
CA TYR A 310 -13.21 0.59 18.34
C TYR A 310 -14.14 0.31 17.15
N GLU A 311 -15.36 -0.20 17.39
CA GLU A 311 -16.28 -0.58 16.32
C GLU A 311 -16.58 0.60 15.38
N ASP A 312 -17.01 1.74 15.93
CA ASP A 312 -17.33 2.91 15.10
C ASP A 312 -16.12 3.49 14.36
N ILE A 313 -14.93 3.46 14.98
CA ILE A 313 -13.69 3.94 14.36
C ILE A 313 -13.28 3.00 13.23
N THR A 314 -13.31 1.68 13.45
CA THR A 314 -12.98 0.70 12.41
C THR A 314 -13.91 0.80 11.21
N ASP A 315 -15.22 0.98 11.42
CA ASP A 315 -16.17 1.21 10.34
C ASP A 315 -15.87 2.49 9.56
N SER A 316 -15.41 3.54 10.25
CA SER A 316 -15.01 4.80 9.62
C SER A 316 -13.73 4.63 8.80
N ILE A 317 -12.73 3.92 9.34
CA ILE A 317 -11.48 3.59 8.63
C ILE A 317 -11.76 2.73 7.39
N LYS A 318 -12.64 1.73 7.49
CA LYS A 318 -13.01 0.89 6.34
C LYS A 318 -13.66 1.72 5.25
N LYS A 319 -14.58 2.61 5.59
CA LYS A 319 -15.22 3.53 4.64
C LYS A 319 -14.20 4.46 3.99
N GLU A 320 -13.28 5.04 4.76
CA GLU A 320 -12.24 5.90 4.23
C GLU A 320 -11.28 5.13 3.31
N THR A 321 -10.85 3.95 3.73
CA THR A 321 -9.97 3.09 2.93
C THR A 321 -10.65 2.69 1.64
N PHE A 322 -11.94 2.33 1.69
CA PHE A 322 -12.73 2.01 0.52
C PHE A 322 -12.88 3.21 -0.42
N GLN A 323 -13.20 4.40 0.09
CA GLN A 323 -13.27 5.63 -0.70
C GLN A 323 -11.93 5.96 -1.36
N LYS A 324 -10.82 5.95 -0.60
CA LYS A 324 -9.46 6.16 -1.14
C LYS A 324 -9.11 5.11 -2.21
N PHE A 325 -9.59 3.89 -2.05
CA PHE A 325 -9.40 2.81 -3.01
C PHE A 325 -10.23 3.01 -4.28
N GLU A 326 -11.49 3.47 -4.17
CA GLU A 326 -12.32 3.86 -5.30
C GLU A 326 -11.73 5.04 -6.08
N GLU A 327 -11.31 6.11 -5.39
CA GLU A 327 -10.62 7.25 -6.00
C GLU A 327 -9.34 6.83 -6.73
N LYS A 328 -8.59 5.88 -6.15
CA LYS A 328 -7.41 5.30 -6.79
C LYS A 328 -7.78 4.48 -8.02
N PHE A 329 -8.85 3.69 -7.98
CA PHE A 329 -9.35 2.94 -9.13
C PHE A 329 -9.75 3.84 -10.30
N GLU A 330 -10.30 5.01 -10.02
CA GLU A 330 -10.64 6.01 -11.04
C GLU A 330 -9.40 6.64 -11.69
N ASN A 331 -8.25 6.60 -11.00
CA ASN A 331 -7.01 7.29 -11.40
C ASN A 331 -5.81 6.35 -11.62
N LEU A 332 -6.03 5.03 -11.81
CA LEU A 332 -4.93 4.04 -11.93
C LEU A 332 -3.93 4.33 -13.05
N ASN A 333 -4.35 5.09 -14.07
CA ASN A 333 -3.52 5.47 -15.21
C ASN A 333 -3.05 6.95 -15.18
N SER A 334 -3.28 7.65 -14.06
CA SER A 334 -2.97 9.08 -13.94
C SER A 334 -1.47 9.30 -13.68
N VAL A 335 -0.70 9.39 -14.77
CA VAL A 335 0.75 9.62 -14.74
C VAL A 335 1.09 10.78 -15.67
N GLU A 336 1.52 11.91 -15.08
CA GLU A 336 1.80 13.13 -15.83
C GLU A 336 3.13 13.07 -16.61
N TYR A 337 4.18 12.54 -15.96
CA TYR A 337 5.53 12.44 -16.51
C TYR A 337 6.02 10.98 -16.52
N PRO A 338 5.52 10.14 -17.44
CA PRO A 338 5.84 8.72 -17.44
C PRO A 338 7.35 8.46 -17.62
N GLY A 339 7.88 7.57 -16.79
CA GLY A 339 9.20 6.96 -16.94
C GLY A 339 9.21 5.81 -17.94
N ALA A 340 8.05 5.22 -18.25
CA ALA A 340 7.83 4.32 -19.39
C ALA A 340 6.38 4.41 -19.87
N ILE A 341 6.13 4.05 -21.13
CA ILE A 341 4.80 4.10 -21.76
C ILE A 341 4.43 2.71 -22.29
N ILE A 342 3.20 2.28 -22.04
CA ILE A 342 2.56 1.13 -22.68
C ILE A 342 1.53 1.66 -23.68
N LEU A 343 1.82 1.52 -24.98
CA LEU A 343 0.87 1.87 -26.04
C LEU A 343 -0.08 0.69 -26.28
N VAL A 344 -1.38 0.97 -26.27
CA VAL A 344 -2.45 0.00 -26.52
C VAL A 344 -3.43 0.51 -27.56
N GLU A 345 -4.13 -0.40 -28.23
CA GLU A 345 -5.02 -0.04 -29.32
C GLU A 345 -6.33 0.62 -28.86
N GLY A 346 -6.90 0.20 -27.73
CA GLY A 346 -8.26 0.56 -27.35
C GLY A 346 -8.50 0.81 -25.85
N GLU A 347 -9.76 1.15 -25.56
CA GLU A 347 -10.23 1.51 -24.22
C GLU A 347 -10.32 0.30 -23.28
N SER A 348 -10.41 -0.92 -23.83
CA SER A 348 -10.57 -2.14 -23.02
C SER A 348 -9.25 -2.51 -22.34
N GLU A 349 -8.15 -2.37 -23.07
CA GLU A 349 -6.78 -2.54 -22.60
C GLU A 349 -6.44 -1.45 -21.57
N GLU A 350 -6.78 -0.19 -21.88
CA GLU A 350 -6.58 0.96 -20.99
C GLU A 350 -7.30 0.80 -19.65
N ALA A 351 -8.51 0.23 -19.65
CA ALA A 351 -9.27 -0.03 -18.44
C ALA A 351 -8.79 -1.29 -17.68
N ALA A 352 -8.37 -2.34 -18.39
CA ALA A 352 -8.08 -3.65 -17.81
C ALA A 352 -6.65 -3.79 -17.31
N LEU A 353 -5.65 -3.35 -18.08
CA LEU A 353 -4.24 -3.55 -17.75
C LEU A 353 -3.84 -2.94 -16.38
N PRO A 354 -4.32 -1.76 -15.97
CA PRO A 354 -4.02 -1.24 -14.64
C PRO A 354 -4.63 -2.09 -13.52
N LEU A 355 -5.81 -2.68 -13.74
CA LEU A 355 -6.45 -3.56 -12.76
C LEU A 355 -5.69 -4.88 -12.62
N LEU A 356 -5.31 -5.47 -13.75
CA LEU A 356 -4.54 -6.70 -13.80
C LEU A 356 -3.15 -6.52 -13.20
N SER A 357 -2.51 -5.37 -13.41
CA SER A 357 -1.22 -5.08 -12.78
C SER A 357 -1.35 -5.03 -11.26
N ILE A 358 -2.38 -4.35 -10.73
CA ILE A 358 -2.63 -4.30 -9.29
C ILE A 358 -2.88 -5.71 -8.72
N ARG A 359 -3.66 -6.54 -9.43
CA ARG A 359 -3.88 -7.95 -9.06
C ARG A 359 -2.57 -8.74 -9.00
N LEU A 360 -1.64 -8.47 -9.91
CA LEU A 360 -0.30 -9.06 -9.91
C LEU A 360 0.65 -8.43 -8.87
N GLY A 361 0.19 -7.47 -8.06
CA GLY A 361 0.98 -6.80 -7.03
C GLY A 361 1.81 -5.61 -7.55
N HIS A 362 1.50 -5.11 -8.75
CA HIS A 362 2.22 -4.03 -9.42
C HIS A 362 1.31 -2.81 -9.68
N ASP A 363 1.60 -1.70 -9.02
CA ASP A 363 0.95 -0.42 -9.32
C ASP A 363 1.74 0.32 -10.41
N LEU A 364 1.24 0.32 -11.65
CA LEU A 364 1.93 0.95 -12.78
C LEU A 364 2.13 2.45 -12.54
N SER A 365 1.17 3.14 -11.92
CA SER A 365 1.30 4.57 -11.59
C SER A 365 2.44 4.81 -10.60
N PHE A 366 2.60 3.95 -9.60
CA PHE A 366 3.72 3.98 -8.66
C PHE A 366 5.06 3.73 -9.35
N HIS A 367 5.10 2.83 -10.33
CA HIS A 367 6.28 2.61 -11.16
C HIS A 367 6.53 3.74 -12.18
N ASN A 368 5.70 4.78 -12.20
CA ASN A 368 5.72 5.88 -13.17
C ASN A 368 5.55 5.37 -14.61
N ILE A 369 4.67 4.39 -14.81
CA ILE A 369 4.37 3.78 -16.10
C ILE A 369 2.96 4.20 -16.50
N ARG A 370 2.83 4.80 -17.69
CA ARG A 370 1.54 5.22 -18.24
C ARG A 370 1.08 4.26 -19.32
N ILE A 371 -0.22 3.94 -19.35
CA ILE A 371 -0.87 3.29 -20.47
C ILE A 371 -1.48 4.38 -21.37
N GLU A 372 -1.23 4.33 -22.66
CA GLU A 372 -1.81 5.26 -23.63
C GLU A 372 -2.61 4.50 -24.65
N ASN A 373 -3.91 4.83 -24.70
CA ASN A 373 -4.83 4.33 -25.70
C ASN A 373 -4.72 5.15 -26.98
N SER A 374 -4.20 4.51 -28.01
CA SER A 374 -4.00 5.12 -29.33
C SER A 374 -5.27 5.15 -30.19
N LYS A 375 -6.38 4.53 -29.75
CA LYS A 375 -7.68 4.39 -30.43
C LYS A 375 -7.71 3.53 -31.69
N SER A 376 -6.57 3.32 -32.35
CA SER A 376 -6.42 2.38 -33.46
C SER A 376 -4.95 1.98 -33.67
N LYS A 377 -4.71 0.83 -34.29
CA LYS A 377 -3.37 0.38 -34.70
C LYS A 377 -2.57 1.38 -35.54
N GLN A 378 -3.22 2.13 -36.45
CA GLN A 378 -2.51 3.13 -37.27
C GLN A 378 -2.07 4.33 -36.42
N LYS A 379 -2.91 4.78 -35.49
CA LYS A 379 -2.54 5.85 -34.55
C LYS A 379 -1.49 5.39 -33.56
N LEU A 380 -1.53 4.12 -33.14
CA LEU A 380 -0.50 3.54 -32.28
C LEU A 380 0.87 3.62 -32.93
N LEU A 381 0.97 3.26 -34.20
CA LEU A 381 2.20 3.40 -34.98
C LEU A 381 2.67 4.87 -35.02
N GLN A 382 1.75 5.82 -35.28
CA GLN A 382 2.07 7.25 -35.30
C GLN A 382 2.58 7.76 -33.94
N GLU A 383 1.93 7.35 -32.84
CA GLU A 383 2.31 7.71 -31.47
C GLU A 383 3.66 7.09 -31.09
N PHE A 384 3.92 5.85 -31.49
CA PHE A 384 5.24 5.24 -31.34
C PHE A 384 6.33 6.07 -32.03
N HIS A 385 6.10 6.52 -33.27
CA HIS A 385 7.03 7.40 -33.98
C HIS A 385 7.21 8.74 -33.26
N LYS A 386 6.12 9.35 -32.80
CA LYS A 386 6.15 10.60 -32.05
C LYS A 386 6.99 10.47 -30.78
N HIS A 387 6.68 9.51 -29.92
CA HIS A 387 7.40 9.29 -28.66
C HIS A 387 8.86 8.93 -28.88
N LYS A 388 9.18 8.18 -29.94
CA LYS A 388 10.57 7.89 -30.31
C LYS A 388 11.37 9.17 -30.61
N ILE A 389 10.74 10.21 -31.19
CA ILE A 389 11.38 11.49 -31.57
C ILE A 389 11.39 12.49 -30.42
N TYR A 390 10.33 12.58 -29.62
CA TYR A 390 10.22 13.61 -28.58
C TYR A 390 10.68 13.13 -27.20
N SER A 391 10.66 11.81 -26.98
CA SER A 391 10.92 11.18 -25.68
C SER A 391 12.06 10.15 -25.80
N HIS A 392 13.24 10.64 -26.21
CA HIS A 392 14.42 9.82 -26.49
C HIS A 392 14.96 9.02 -25.29
N THR A 393 14.47 9.25 -24.08
CA THR A 393 14.86 8.52 -22.86
C THR A 393 13.78 7.55 -22.36
N ILE A 394 12.54 7.68 -22.82
CA ILE A 394 11.41 6.90 -22.29
C ILE A 394 11.31 5.54 -23.00
N PRO A 395 11.32 4.41 -22.27
CA PRO A 395 11.02 3.09 -22.82
C PRO A 395 9.56 3.00 -23.26
N ILE A 396 9.32 2.30 -24.36
CA ILE A 396 7.97 2.13 -24.93
C ILE A 396 7.69 0.64 -25.13
N ILE A 397 6.59 0.20 -24.55
CA ILE A 397 6.04 -1.14 -24.66
C ILE A 397 4.78 -1.02 -25.50
N ILE A 398 4.57 -1.96 -26.40
CA ILE A 398 3.51 -1.87 -27.41
C ILE A 398 2.73 -3.17 -27.34
N LEU A 399 1.41 -3.08 -27.23
CA LEU A 399 0.48 -4.20 -27.33
C LEU A 399 -0.39 -3.99 -28.57
N LEU A 400 -0.39 -4.97 -29.47
CA LEU A 400 -1.21 -4.99 -30.67
C LEU A 400 -2.09 -6.24 -30.72
N ASP A 401 -3.29 -6.08 -31.28
CA ASP A 401 -4.18 -7.18 -31.65
C ASP A 401 -3.58 -7.95 -32.84
N ASN A 402 -4.01 -9.20 -33.02
CA ASN A 402 -3.44 -10.07 -34.05
C ASN A 402 -3.69 -9.56 -35.49
N ASP A 403 -4.67 -8.67 -35.67
CA ASP A 403 -5.06 -8.12 -36.96
C ASP A 403 -4.15 -6.96 -37.42
N ALA A 404 -3.21 -6.52 -36.58
CA ALA A 404 -2.29 -5.40 -36.82
C ALA A 404 -0.90 -5.86 -37.33
N LYS A 405 -0.88 -6.91 -38.17
CA LYS A 405 0.39 -7.54 -38.63
C LYS A 405 1.31 -6.57 -39.38
N LYS A 406 0.74 -5.68 -40.19
CA LYS A 406 1.54 -4.72 -40.98
C LYS A 406 2.25 -3.73 -40.06
N GLU A 407 1.51 -3.17 -39.11
CA GLU A 407 2.02 -2.25 -38.09
C GLU A 407 3.05 -2.95 -37.21
N ALA A 408 2.78 -4.20 -36.81
CA ALA A 408 3.71 -5.01 -36.01
C ALA A 408 5.03 -5.30 -36.75
N GLU A 409 4.98 -5.61 -38.04
CA GLU A 409 6.17 -5.81 -38.88
C GLU A 409 7.01 -4.54 -38.98
N GLU A 410 6.37 -3.39 -39.18
CA GLU A 410 7.05 -2.09 -39.26
C GLU A 410 7.74 -1.73 -37.94
N ILE A 411 7.02 -1.85 -36.83
CA ILE A 411 7.57 -1.63 -35.49
C ILE A 411 8.74 -2.59 -35.22
N ASN A 412 8.59 -3.88 -35.54
CA ASN A 412 9.65 -4.87 -35.36
C ASN A 412 10.93 -4.52 -36.12
N ARG A 413 10.82 -4.00 -37.36
CA ARG A 413 11.98 -3.52 -38.12
C ARG A 413 12.69 -2.37 -37.40
N ILE A 414 11.94 -1.48 -36.76
CA ILE A 414 12.48 -0.32 -36.05
C ILE A 414 13.14 -0.70 -34.72
N ILE A 415 12.55 -1.64 -33.98
CA ILE A 415 13.00 -1.97 -32.60
C ILE A 415 14.08 -3.06 -32.55
N LYS A 416 14.42 -3.70 -33.67
CA LYS A 416 15.33 -4.85 -33.75
C LYS A 416 16.60 -4.68 -32.90
N ASP A 417 17.25 -3.53 -33.01
CA ASP A 417 18.50 -3.21 -32.29
C ASP A 417 18.29 -2.29 -31.08
N LYS A 418 17.03 -2.00 -30.74
CA LYS A 418 16.62 -1.13 -29.62
C LYS A 418 15.78 -1.88 -28.61
N LYS A 419 15.98 -3.19 -28.54
CA LYS A 419 15.23 -4.07 -27.65
C LYS A 419 15.43 -3.71 -26.17
N ASN A 420 16.57 -3.19 -25.76
CA ASN A 420 16.77 -2.69 -24.40
C ASN A 420 15.91 -1.46 -24.03
N LYS A 421 15.16 -0.90 -24.98
CA LYS A 421 14.32 0.29 -24.79
C LYS A 421 12.88 0.09 -25.27
N TYR A 422 12.67 -0.68 -26.34
CA TYR A 422 11.37 -0.90 -26.95
C TYR A 422 11.01 -2.38 -27.00
N ARG A 423 9.73 -2.68 -26.74
CA ARG A 423 9.18 -4.05 -26.76
C ARG A 423 7.82 -4.06 -27.44
N LEU A 424 7.62 -5.05 -28.30
CA LEU A 424 6.34 -5.30 -28.96
C LEU A 424 5.80 -6.66 -28.49
N PHE A 425 4.55 -6.66 -28.08
CA PHE A 425 3.73 -7.82 -27.80
C PHE A 425 2.59 -7.84 -28.83
N LEU A 426 2.44 -8.98 -29.49
CA LEU A 426 1.35 -9.23 -30.43
C LEU A 426 0.47 -10.32 -29.84
N ILE A 427 -0.84 -10.05 -29.77
CA ILE A 427 -1.81 -11.04 -29.28
C ILE A 427 -1.85 -12.21 -30.27
N PRO A 428 -1.72 -13.47 -29.81
CA PRO A 428 -1.57 -14.61 -30.73
C PRO A 428 -2.79 -14.83 -31.64
N ASN A 429 -3.99 -14.69 -31.07
CA ASN A 429 -5.26 -14.99 -31.73
C ASN A 429 -6.29 -13.92 -31.34
N GLY A 430 -6.97 -13.33 -32.32
CA GLY A 430 -8.08 -12.41 -32.09
C GLY A 430 -7.67 -11.09 -31.43
N THR A 431 -8.50 -10.65 -30.48
CA THR A 431 -8.39 -9.38 -29.77
C THR A 431 -7.99 -9.58 -28.31
N PHE A 432 -7.82 -8.49 -27.57
CA PHE A 432 -7.49 -8.52 -26.14
C PHE A 432 -8.37 -9.46 -25.30
N GLU A 433 -9.67 -9.57 -25.59
CA GLU A 433 -10.60 -10.45 -24.86
C GLU A 433 -10.28 -11.94 -25.03
N ASP A 434 -9.68 -12.33 -26.15
CA ASP A 434 -9.27 -13.72 -26.42
C ASP A 434 -8.12 -14.17 -25.51
N LEU A 435 -7.45 -13.24 -24.80
CA LEU A 435 -6.43 -13.59 -23.82
C LEU A 435 -7.03 -14.27 -22.57
N TYR A 436 -8.27 -13.95 -22.21
CA TYR A 436 -8.89 -14.49 -21.00
C TYR A 436 -9.37 -15.93 -21.19
N PRO A 437 -9.36 -16.75 -20.12
CA PRO A 437 -10.00 -18.06 -20.17
C PRO A 437 -11.48 -17.94 -20.55
N LEU A 438 -11.90 -18.77 -21.51
CA LEU A 438 -13.27 -18.77 -22.02
C LEU A 438 -14.29 -19.07 -20.90
N SER A 439 -13.95 -19.98 -19.99
CA SER A 439 -14.80 -20.37 -18.86
C SER A 439 -15.14 -19.16 -17.96
N ASP A 440 -14.14 -18.34 -17.63
CA ASP A 440 -14.30 -17.14 -16.81
C ASP A 440 -15.09 -16.07 -17.55
N SER A 441 -14.83 -15.94 -18.85
CA SER A 441 -15.56 -15.03 -19.74
C SER A 441 -17.05 -15.36 -19.82
N ILE A 442 -17.40 -16.64 -20.02
CA ILE A 442 -18.80 -17.11 -20.08
C ILE A 442 -19.51 -16.90 -18.76
N LYS A 443 -18.83 -17.20 -17.64
CA LYS A 443 -19.37 -16.97 -16.30
C LYS A 443 -19.74 -15.50 -16.13
N LEU A 444 -18.83 -14.58 -16.44
CA LEU A 444 -19.08 -13.15 -16.32
C LEU A 444 -20.17 -12.66 -17.27
N ILE A 445 -20.21 -13.12 -18.51
CA ILE A 445 -21.27 -12.72 -19.47
C ILE A 445 -22.65 -13.13 -18.93
N ASN A 446 -22.79 -14.34 -18.40
CA ASN A 446 -24.05 -14.79 -17.83
C ASN A 446 -24.45 -14.03 -16.56
N GLU A 447 -23.49 -13.46 -15.82
CA GLU A 447 -23.75 -12.57 -14.69
C GLU A 447 -24.13 -11.15 -15.16
N LEU A 448 -23.53 -10.66 -16.24
CA LEU A 448 -23.74 -9.29 -16.74
C LEU A 448 -25.04 -9.11 -17.51
N TYR A 449 -25.53 -10.17 -18.15
CA TYR A 449 -26.65 -10.09 -19.08
C TYR A 449 -27.73 -11.13 -18.73
N GLU A 450 -28.94 -10.65 -18.53
CA GLU A 450 -30.14 -11.47 -18.30
C GLU A 450 -30.58 -12.20 -19.58
N GLY A 451 -31.14 -13.40 -19.43
CA GLY A 451 -31.61 -14.24 -20.54
C GLY A 451 -31.04 -15.66 -20.51
N GLU A 452 -31.19 -16.40 -21.62
CA GLU A 452 -30.78 -17.81 -21.72
C GLU A 452 -29.28 -17.95 -21.41
N LYS A 453 -28.91 -18.93 -20.58
CA LYS A 453 -27.50 -19.16 -20.22
C LYS A 453 -26.69 -19.59 -21.44
N ILE A 454 -25.58 -18.89 -21.67
CA ILE A 454 -24.59 -19.26 -22.67
C ILE A 454 -23.65 -20.30 -22.06
N LYS A 455 -23.32 -21.35 -22.82
CA LYS A 455 -22.40 -22.44 -22.45
C LYS A 455 -21.20 -22.47 -23.38
N GLU A 456 -20.13 -23.18 -22.99
CA GLU A 456 -18.93 -23.34 -23.82
C GLU A 456 -19.22 -23.96 -25.19
N GLU A 457 -20.17 -24.89 -25.25
CA GLU A 457 -20.62 -25.55 -26.49
C GLU A 457 -21.26 -24.58 -27.51
N ASP A 458 -21.73 -23.41 -27.05
CA ASP A 458 -22.30 -22.39 -27.93
C ASP A 458 -21.22 -21.61 -28.70
N TRP A 459 -19.95 -21.73 -28.29
CA TRP A 459 -18.82 -21.00 -28.88
C TRP A 459 -18.26 -21.73 -30.11
N ASP A 460 -18.09 -20.99 -31.22
CA ASP A 460 -17.40 -21.47 -32.41
C ASP A 460 -15.89 -21.25 -32.25
N SER A 461 -15.15 -22.34 -32.04
CA SER A 461 -13.69 -22.33 -31.83
C SER A 461 -12.87 -21.82 -33.02
N LYS A 462 -13.49 -21.63 -34.19
CA LYS A 462 -12.85 -21.07 -35.38
C LYS A 462 -12.92 -19.55 -35.46
N LYS A 463 -13.67 -18.91 -34.57
CA LYS A 463 -13.90 -17.46 -34.56
C LYS A 463 -13.34 -16.84 -33.30
N ASP A 464 -12.99 -15.55 -33.41
CA ASP A 464 -12.56 -14.76 -32.26
C ASP A 464 -13.70 -14.57 -31.24
N PHE A 465 -13.32 -14.11 -30.05
CA PHE A 465 -14.22 -13.88 -28.96
C PHE A 465 -15.32 -12.87 -29.32
N LEU A 466 -14.96 -11.73 -29.92
CA LEU A 466 -15.90 -10.66 -30.23
C LEU A 466 -17.00 -11.11 -31.21
N THR A 467 -16.64 -11.83 -32.27
CA THR A 467 -17.60 -12.35 -33.25
C THR A 467 -18.54 -13.37 -32.62
N ASN A 468 -18.04 -14.20 -31.70
CA ASN A 468 -18.86 -15.15 -30.96
C ASN A 468 -19.83 -14.43 -30.01
N VAL A 469 -19.31 -13.54 -29.16
CA VAL A 469 -20.09 -12.92 -28.09
C VAL A 469 -21.20 -12.01 -28.64
N ASP A 470 -20.95 -11.25 -29.70
CA ASP A 470 -21.97 -10.39 -30.32
C ASP A 470 -23.15 -11.22 -30.85
N LYS A 471 -22.84 -12.34 -31.53
CA LYS A 471 -23.87 -13.26 -32.03
C LYS A 471 -24.66 -13.88 -30.88
N LEU A 472 -23.98 -14.38 -29.85
CA LEU A 472 -24.60 -15.09 -28.73
C LEU A 472 -25.43 -14.15 -27.86
N LEU A 473 -24.95 -12.94 -27.58
CA LEU A 473 -25.70 -11.93 -26.84
C LEU A 473 -26.95 -11.49 -27.61
N TRP A 474 -26.86 -11.31 -28.93
CA TRP A 474 -28.04 -10.99 -29.73
C TRP A 474 -29.07 -12.12 -29.72
N GLN A 475 -28.64 -13.38 -29.89
CA GLN A 475 -29.53 -14.54 -29.96
C GLN A 475 -30.16 -14.91 -28.60
N LYS A 476 -29.36 -14.94 -27.52
CA LYS A 476 -29.75 -15.53 -26.22
C LYS A 476 -30.10 -14.50 -25.15
N LYS A 477 -29.54 -13.29 -25.22
CA LYS A 477 -29.69 -12.25 -24.20
C LYS A 477 -30.41 -10.99 -24.71
N LYS A 478 -30.58 -10.84 -26.03
CA LYS A 478 -31.10 -9.62 -26.69
C LYS A 478 -30.36 -8.35 -26.25
N ALA A 479 -29.06 -8.45 -26.03
CA ALA A 479 -28.21 -7.38 -25.51
C ALA A 479 -27.06 -7.07 -26.48
N LYS A 480 -26.43 -5.90 -26.28
CA LYS A 480 -25.20 -5.51 -26.99
C LYS A 480 -24.00 -5.71 -26.07
N PHE A 481 -22.88 -6.19 -26.62
CA PHE A 481 -21.66 -6.36 -25.86
C PHE A 481 -21.05 -5.00 -25.49
N ASP A 482 -20.64 -4.86 -24.23
CA ASP A 482 -19.90 -3.72 -23.70
C ASP A 482 -18.48 -4.19 -23.37
N LYS A 483 -17.58 -4.01 -24.35
CA LYS A 483 -16.18 -4.49 -24.32
C LYS A 483 -15.44 -3.94 -23.09
N VAL A 484 -15.58 -2.65 -22.81
CA VAL A 484 -14.88 -1.96 -21.72
C VAL A 484 -15.39 -2.44 -20.37
N LYS A 485 -16.71 -2.50 -20.17
CA LYS A 485 -17.30 -2.99 -18.92
C LYS A 485 -16.95 -4.45 -18.66
N PHE A 486 -16.97 -5.27 -19.70
CA PHE A 486 -16.55 -6.68 -19.62
C PHE A 486 -15.10 -6.81 -19.20
N ALA A 487 -14.16 -6.16 -19.90
CA ALA A 487 -12.73 -6.22 -19.60
C ALA A 487 -12.42 -5.74 -18.18
N LYS A 488 -13.05 -4.64 -17.75
CA LYS A 488 -12.91 -4.08 -16.39
C LYS A 488 -13.35 -5.07 -15.31
N LEU A 489 -14.54 -5.65 -15.45
CA LEU A 489 -15.09 -6.55 -14.44
C LEU A 489 -14.39 -7.91 -14.42
N LEU A 490 -13.99 -8.42 -15.58
CA LEU A 490 -13.25 -9.67 -15.67
C LEU A 490 -11.88 -9.53 -14.99
N SER A 491 -11.20 -8.41 -15.21
CA SER A 491 -9.91 -8.11 -14.57
C SER A 491 -9.95 -8.12 -13.04
N VAL A 492 -11.08 -7.74 -12.44
CA VAL A 492 -11.27 -7.77 -10.98
C VAL A 492 -11.62 -9.18 -10.49
N LYS A 493 -12.37 -9.95 -11.27
CA LYS A 493 -12.95 -11.25 -10.86
C LYS A 493 -12.12 -12.47 -11.22
N ILE A 494 -11.23 -12.37 -12.21
CA ILE A 494 -10.42 -13.49 -12.67
C ILE A 494 -9.47 -13.95 -11.56
N GLU A 495 -9.35 -15.25 -11.34
CA GLU A 495 -8.42 -15.81 -10.36
C GLU A 495 -6.96 -15.44 -10.73
N LEU A 496 -6.11 -15.25 -9.72
CA LEU A 496 -4.72 -14.81 -9.94
C LEU A 496 -3.95 -15.75 -10.88
N ASP A 497 -4.12 -17.06 -10.69
CA ASP A 497 -3.46 -18.08 -11.50
C ASP A 497 -3.98 -18.14 -12.95
N ASN A 498 -5.15 -17.55 -13.20
CA ASN A 498 -5.79 -17.48 -14.51
C ASN A 498 -5.44 -16.18 -15.28
N ILE A 499 -4.70 -15.25 -14.67
CA ILE A 499 -4.25 -14.03 -15.37
C ILE A 499 -3.36 -14.43 -16.56
N PRO A 500 -3.66 -13.94 -17.79
CA PRO A 500 -2.95 -14.38 -18.98
C PRO A 500 -1.44 -14.10 -18.92
N LYS A 501 -0.63 -15.10 -19.27
CA LYS A 501 0.85 -15.01 -19.23
C LYS A 501 1.39 -13.81 -20.02
N LEU A 502 0.79 -13.52 -21.18
CA LEU A 502 1.20 -12.38 -22.02
C LEU A 502 1.02 -11.04 -21.29
N ILE A 503 -0.02 -10.90 -20.46
CA ILE A 503 -0.26 -9.70 -19.65
C ILE A 503 0.79 -9.60 -18.55
N THR A 504 1.07 -10.70 -17.85
CA THR A 504 2.12 -10.77 -16.83
C THR A 504 3.50 -10.42 -17.41
N GLU A 505 3.85 -10.98 -18.57
CA GLU A 505 5.10 -10.70 -19.27
C GLU A 505 5.21 -9.24 -19.71
N LEU A 506 4.12 -8.67 -20.24
CA LEU A 506 4.05 -7.27 -20.65
C LEU A 506 4.32 -6.33 -19.48
N ILE A 507 3.64 -6.55 -18.34
CA ILE A 507 3.77 -5.71 -17.13
C ILE A 507 5.19 -5.81 -16.56
N ASN A 508 5.70 -7.03 -16.37
CA ASN A 508 7.05 -7.24 -15.84
C ASN A 508 8.13 -6.63 -16.76
N THR A 509 7.93 -6.73 -18.07
CA THR A 509 8.83 -6.10 -19.05
C THR A 509 8.81 -4.59 -18.96
N ALA A 510 7.63 -3.97 -18.76
CA ALA A 510 7.52 -2.53 -18.62
C ALA A 510 8.27 -2.01 -17.39
N ILE A 511 8.11 -2.68 -16.25
CA ILE A 511 8.81 -2.38 -15.00
C ILE A 511 10.32 -2.50 -15.17
N LEU A 512 10.79 -3.64 -15.70
CA LEU A 512 12.21 -3.91 -15.89
C LEU A 512 12.87 -2.89 -16.83
N LEU A 513 12.20 -2.50 -17.92
CA LEU A 513 12.72 -1.49 -18.84
C LEU A 513 12.78 -0.10 -18.20
N LYS A 514 11.80 0.25 -17.37
CA LYS A 514 11.79 1.51 -16.61
C LYS A 514 12.95 1.55 -15.61
N GLU A 515 13.17 0.49 -14.86
CA GLU A 515 14.23 0.43 -13.84
C GLU A 515 15.63 0.53 -14.46
N LYS A 516 15.88 -0.20 -15.55
CA LYS A 516 17.18 -0.15 -16.26
C LYS A 516 17.50 1.21 -16.89
N ASN A 517 16.47 2.00 -17.23
CA ASN A 517 16.63 3.32 -17.83
C ASN A 517 16.46 4.46 -16.82
N THR A 518 16.31 4.15 -15.53
CA THR A 518 16.38 5.16 -14.48
C THR A 518 17.86 5.48 -14.26
N PRO A 519 18.34 6.70 -14.58
CA PRO A 519 19.71 7.06 -14.23
C PRO A 519 19.85 6.96 -12.72
N ILE A 520 20.85 6.21 -12.26
CA ILE A 520 21.28 6.19 -10.86
C ILE A 520 21.58 7.66 -10.52
N LYS A 521 20.66 8.31 -9.80
CA LYS A 521 20.86 9.68 -9.33
C LYS A 521 21.78 9.60 -8.12
N PHE A 522 22.97 10.18 -8.30
CA PHE A 522 23.97 10.44 -7.26
C PHE A 522 23.47 11.48 -6.25
#